data_AF-A0A812STJ8-F1
#
_entry.id   AF-A0A812STJ8-F1
#
_cell.length_a   1.000
_cell.length_b   1.000
_cell.length_c   1.000
_cell.angle_alpha   90.00
_cell.angle_beta   90.00
_cell.angle_gamma   90.00
#
_symmetry.space_group_name_H-M   'P 1'
#
loop_
_entity.id
_entity.type
_entity.pdbx_description
1 polymer ?
#
loop_
_entity_poly.entity_id
_entity_poly.type
_entity_poly.pdbx_seq_one_letter_code
_entity_poly.pdbx_strand_id
1 'polypeptide(L)'
;MMSSCFLELPPLPSCLGPAVWTNREVPPQDWGMTAAQFREFLTECRETQLWRWIKEMRDVVTLYDLVQHLVKPWTRGTGCGIALLMNHEKPCRAKLMISHTWAEDMDECEEAIVDYCLEATSGLLTSIWFCGFAQYQAGGEPGDVGPSISEQLELDPFGSVIRHTTPALGMVVVHTSSAGVYERLWCVYEIAEATRLESTVGFAFSERYLNQRHTSLVELLKARTDSAVCSNPADTAMIRSRIQDLGGFRALDWKIFSFRLQSLRAVLAKKDPNWQDMLAEELQRAEDELNNWSLFGRAKSEKPLDAHTRNRMLLLVGMGSISVTGAAPRLSTAQFSIMSYRGEKLAENQAKFLTPSLPLVVKYQFANLHGCGSGPTTTTTCGPDDRCRYFSPTPSPPPPASGAPPEHNWPEPEHGCLAEASGTLPVTALMTKLINFAAVLQGHSIASVIPGWRLLAASLCAWDAALSHKAFAATNLSWLDRRQVSSAQCCCLEGSVSTLTL
;
A
#
# COMPACT_ATOMS: atom_id res chain seq x y z
N MET A 1 -35.26 7.41 -18.36
CA MET A 1 -34.49 8.58 -18.85
C MET A 1 -34.29 9.50 -17.66
N MET A 2 -33.22 9.30 -16.89
CA MET A 2 -32.83 10.30 -15.90
C MET A 2 -32.31 11.50 -16.70
N SER A 3 -32.96 12.64 -16.48
CA SER A 3 -32.54 13.92 -17.05
C SER A 3 -31.05 14.07 -16.82
N SER A 4 -30.30 14.40 -17.87
CA SER A 4 -28.88 14.71 -17.82
C SER A 4 -28.66 15.97 -16.98
N CYS A 5 -28.85 15.88 -15.66
CA CYS A 5 -28.17 16.76 -14.73
C CYS A 5 -26.69 16.51 -14.96
N PHE A 6 -26.11 17.32 -15.84
CA PHE A 6 -24.68 17.49 -15.93
C PHE A 6 -24.25 17.88 -14.52
N LEU A 7 -23.71 16.92 -13.77
CA LEU A 7 -23.00 17.26 -12.54
C LEU A 7 -21.87 18.18 -13.01
N GLU A 8 -21.97 19.45 -12.63
CA GLU A 8 -20.91 20.41 -12.89
C GLU A 8 -19.61 19.85 -12.35
N LEU A 9 -18.52 20.07 -13.09
CA LEU A 9 -17.23 19.58 -12.66
C LEU A 9 -16.91 20.22 -11.31
N PRO A 10 -16.59 19.44 -10.26
CA PRO A 10 -16.25 20.01 -8.98
C PRO A 10 -15.01 20.91 -9.11
N PRO A 11 -14.91 21.99 -8.31
CA PRO A 11 -13.75 22.86 -8.32
C PRO A 11 -12.47 22.06 -8.05
N LEU A 12 -11.34 22.60 -8.51
CA LEU A 12 -10.04 21.99 -8.25
C LEU A 12 -9.82 21.89 -6.73
N PRO A 13 -9.48 20.70 -6.19
CA PRO A 13 -9.21 20.53 -4.77
C PRO A 13 -8.12 21.46 -4.26
N SER A 14 -8.28 21.97 -3.04
CA SER A 14 -7.35 22.93 -2.44
C SER A 14 -5.94 22.36 -2.23
N CYS A 15 -5.82 21.03 -2.15
CA CYS A 15 -4.57 20.32 -1.96
C CYS A 15 -3.74 20.16 -3.26
N LEU A 16 -4.28 20.54 -4.43
CA LEU A 16 -3.56 20.51 -5.71
C LEU A 16 -2.94 21.87 -6.01
N GLY A 17 -1.61 21.90 -6.15
CA GLY A 17 -0.87 23.10 -6.53
C GLY A 17 -0.77 23.31 -8.05
N PRO A 18 -0.08 24.37 -8.48
CA PRO A 18 0.17 24.62 -9.89
C PRO A 18 1.03 23.51 -10.52
N ALA A 19 0.84 23.25 -11.81
CA ALA A 19 1.66 22.32 -12.56
C ALA A 19 3.02 22.94 -12.90
N VAL A 20 4.00 22.72 -12.02
CA VAL A 20 5.41 23.16 -12.21
C VAL A 20 6.24 22.13 -12.96
N TRP A 21 5.81 20.87 -12.95
CA TRP A 21 6.51 19.73 -13.52
C TRP A 21 5.67 19.09 -14.64
N THR A 22 6.21 18.06 -15.27
CA THR A 22 5.43 17.10 -16.06
C THR A 22 5.94 15.68 -15.81
N ASN A 23 5.09 14.68 -16.04
CA ASN A 23 5.50 13.27 -16.07
C ASN A 23 6.50 12.95 -17.20
N ARG A 24 6.80 13.89 -18.12
CA ARG A 24 7.90 13.75 -19.10
C ARG A 24 9.26 14.10 -18.51
N GLU A 25 9.29 15.07 -17.59
CA GLU A 25 10.53 15.67 -17.07
C GLU A 25 11.00 15.03 -15.78
N VAL A 26 10.05 14.57 -14.95
CA VAL A 26 10.34 13.93 -13.67
C VAL A 26 10.45 12.43 -13.89
N PRO A 27 11.47 11.75 -13.34
CA PRO A 27 11.58 10.30 -13.48
C PRO A 27 10.53 9.56 -12.62
N PRO A 28 10.09 8.35 -13.01
CA PRO A 28 8.97 7.66 -12.35
C PRO A 28 9.07 7.45 -10.83
N GLN A 29 10.28 7.19 -10.32
CA GLN A 29 10.52 7.02 -8.89
C GLN A 29 10.26 8.29 -8.05
N ASP A 30 10.17 9.45 -8.71
CA ASP A 30 9.92 10.75 -8.09
C ASP A 30 8.46 11.23 -8.30
N TRP A 31 7.57 10.34 -8.78
CA TRP A 31 6.11 10.56 -8.88
C TRP A 31 5.34 10.07 -7.65
N GLY A 32 6.00 10.00 -6.49
CA GLY A 32 5.39 9.59 -5.24
C GLY A 32 4.56 10.68 -4.58
N MET A 33 3.81 10.29 -3.56
CA MET A 33 3.11 11.18 -2.63
C MET A 33 3.14 10.55 -1.24
N THR A 34 2.99 11.32 -0.17
CA THR A 34 2.89 10.72 1.17
C THR A 34 1.53 10.04 1.37
N ALA A 35 1.45 9.06 2.27
CA ALA A 35 0.18 8.47 2.66
C ALA A 35 -0.79 9.52 3.27
N ALA A 36 -0.27 10.57 3.92
CA ALA A 36 -1.07 11.72 4.35
C ALA A 36 -1.70 12.47 3.17
N GLN A 37 -0.90 12.80 2.14
CA GLN A 37 -1.40 13.44 0.91
C GLN A 37 -2.42 12.55 0.18
N PHE A 38 -2.19 11.23 0.16
CA PHE A 38 -3.11 10.27 -0.46
C PHE A 38 -4.49 10.33 0.21
N ARG A 39 -4.51 10.29 1.54
CA ARG A 39 -5.75 10.45 2.33
C ARG A 39 -6.39 11.83 2.11
N GLU A 40 -5.60 12.90 2.17
CA GLU A 40 -6.09 14.27 1.98
C GLU A 40 -6.80 14.42 0.62
N PHE A 41 -6.21 13.91 -0.46
CA PHE A 41 -6.84 13.92 -1.77
C PHE A 41 -8.16 13.13 -1.81
N LEU A 42 -8.21 11.95 -1.19
CA LEU A 42 -9.45 11.17 -1.10
C LEU A 42 -10.51 11.85 -0.24
N THR A 43 -10.13 12.55 0.83
CA THR A 43 -11.04 13.40 1.61
C THR A 43 -11.69 14.46 0.72
N GLU A 44 -10.91 15.19 -0.08
CA GLU A 44 -11.44 16.19 -1.02
C GLU A 44 -12.37 15.55 -2.07
N CYS A 45 -12.04 14.35 -2.57
CA CYS A 45 -12.90 13.61 -3.50
C CYS A 45 -14.27 13.28 -2.88
N ARG A 46 -14.30 12.86 -1.61
CA ARG A 46 -15.54 12.50 -0.88
C ARG A 46 -16.49 13.68 -0.69
N GLU A 47 -15.96 14.90 -0.66
CA GLU A 47 -16.77 16.11 -0.53
C GLU A 47 -17.52 16.49 -1.81
N THR A 48 -17.18 15.87 -2.94
CA THR A 48 -17.86 16.11 -4.21
C THR A 48 -19.25 15.45 -4.25
N GLN A 49 -20.21 16.11 -4.90
CA GLN A 49 -21.55 15.53 -5.13
C GLN A 49 -21.47 14.23 -5.95
N LEU A 50 -20.50 14.16 -6.86
CA LEU A 50 -20.24 13.02 -7.71
C LEU A 50 -19.87 11.75 -6.91
N TRP A 51 -18.99 11.86 -5.91
CA TRP A 51 -18.66 10.72 -5.04
C TRP A 51 -19.90 10.20 -4.33
N ARG A 52 -20.69 11.09 -3.72
CA ARG A 52 -21.93 10.72 -3.02
C ARG A 52 -22.90 10.02 -3.96
N TRP A 53 -23.09 10.56 -5.16
CA TRP A 53 -23.96 9.99 -6.17
C TRP A 53 -23.50 8.58 -6.63
N ILE A 54 -22.20 8.38 -6.87
CA ILE A 54 -21.67 7.04 -7.22
C ILE A 54 -21.91 6.06 -6.07
N LYS A 55 -21.63 6.48 -4.82
CA LYS A 55 -21.81 5.64 -3.62
C LYS A 55 -23.29 5.27 -3.43
N GLU A 56 -24.21 6.20 -3.66
CA GLU A 56 -25.66 5.92 -3.62
C GLU A 56 -26.09 4.89 -4.68
N MET A 57 -25.49 4.93 -5.88
CA MET A 57 -25.85 4.04 -6.98
C MET A 57 -25.21 2.64 -6.88
N ARG A 58 -23.99 2.54 -6.36
CA ARG A 58 -23.17 1.31 -6.45
C ARG A 58 -22.67 0.78 -5.11
N ASP A 59 -22.90 1.49 -4.00
CA ASP A 59 -22.32 1.22 -2.66
C ASP A 59 -20.79 1.31 -2.58
N VAL A 60 -20.09 1.40 -3.71
CA VAL A 60 -18.62 1.47 -3.77
C VAL A 60 -18.20 2.55 -4.77
N VAL A 61 -17.08 3.22 -4.49
CA VAL A 61 -16.44 4.13 -5.43
C VAL A 61 -15.11 3.53 -5.81
N THR A 62 -14.94 3.21 -7.09
CA THR A 62 -13.72 2.55 -7.57
C THR A 62 -12.72 3.55 -8.11
N LEU A 63 -11.46 3.14 -8.26
CA LEU A 63 -10.47 4.00 -8.90
C LEU A 63 -10.82 4.31 -10.36
N TYR A 64 -11.53 3.43 -11.06
CA TYR A 64 -12.08 3.75 -12.38
C TYR A 64 -12.97 4.98 -12.33
N ASP A 65 -13.83 5.06 -11.33
CA ASP A 65 -14.75 6.19 -11.15
C ASP A 65 -13.97 7.47 -10.84
N LEU A 66 -13.00 7.41 -9.92
CA LEU A 66 -12.14 8.55 -9.60
C LEU A 66 -11.33 9.02 -10.79
N VAL A 67 -10.70 8.09 -11.53
CA VAL A 67 -9.86 8.42 -12.67
C VAL A 67 -10.68 9.12 -13.75
N GLN A 68 -11.83 8.54 -14.09
CA GLN A 68 -12.65 9.05 -15.18
C GLN A 68 -13.31 10.38 -14.85
N HIS A 69 -13.77 10.55 -13.61
CA HIS A 69 -14.65 11.66 -13.28
C HIS A 69 -14.02 12.76 -12.44
N LEU A 70 -12.84 12.51 -11.84
CA LEU A 70 -12.14 13.50 -11.00
C LEU A 70 -10.69 13.71 -11.45
N VAL A 71 -9.86 12.66 -11.47
CA VAL A 71 -8.42 12.77 -11.77
C VAL A 71 -8.18 13.33 -13.17
N LYS A 72 -8.78 12.72 -14.20
CA LYS A 72 -8.59 13.20 -15.58
C LYS A 72 -9.07 14.64 -15.77
N PRO A 73 -10.29 15.02 -15.35
CA PRO A 73 -10.71 16.42 -15.44
C PRO A 73 -9.79 17.41 -14.72
N TRP A 74 -9.37 17.10 -13.49
CA TRP A 74 -8.53 18.01 -12.69
C TRP A 74 -7.09 18.10 -13.18
N THR A 75 -6.58 17.06 -13.85
CA THR A 75 -5.21 17.03 -14.36
C THR A 75 -5.10 17.41 -15.84
N ARG A 76 -6.21 17.50 -16.58
CA ARG A 76 -6.18 17.79 -18.03
C ARG A 76 -5.35 19.01 -18.37
N GLY A 77 -4.51 18.91 -19.40
CA GLY A 77 -3.63 19.98 -19.85
C GLY A 77 -2.41 20.26 -18.98
N THR A 78 -2.29 19.65 -17.79
CA THR A 78 -1.13 19.86 -16.90
C THR A 78 0.07 18.99 -17.26
N GLY A 79 -0.17 17.83 -17.89
CA GLY A 79 0.86 16.79 -18.05
C GLY A 79 1.39 16.19 -16.74
N CYS A 80 0.69 16.43 -15.62
CA CYS A 80 1.03 15.98 -14.27
C CYS A 80 -0.02 15.03 -13.71
N GLY A 81 0.40 13.90 -13.15
CA GLY A 81 -0.40 13.13 -12.21
C GLY A 81 -0.69 13.91 -10.92
N ILE A 82 -1.71 13.48 -10.17
CA ILE A 82 -2.09 14.06 -8.87
C ILE A 82 -0.89 14.19 -7.92
N ALA A 83 -0.04 13.17 -7.88
CA ALA A 83 1.13 13.14 -7.01
C ALA A 83 2.09 14.32 -7.27
N LEU A 84 2.29 14.71 -8.53
CA LEU A 84 3.16 15.84 -8.89
C LEU A 84 2.48 17.19 -8.58
N LEU A 85 1.17 17.30 -8.77
CA LEU A 85 0.42 18.52 -8.42
C LEU A 85 0.43 18.79 -6.91
N MET A 86 0.33 17.75 -6.09
CA MET A 86 0.46 17.87 -4.62
C MET A 86 1.89 18.15 -4.17
N ASN A 87 2.89 17.89 -5.02
CA ASN A 87 4.31 18.06 -4.75
C ASN A 87 4.96 19.09 -5.69
N HIS A 88 4.25 20.17 -5.99
CA HIS A 88 4.63 21.18 -6.98
C HIS A 88 5.94 21.92 -6.63
N GLU A 89 6.29 22.07 -5.35
CA GLU A 89 7.59 22.66 -4.96
C GLU A 89 8.77 21.72 -5.24
N LYS A 90 8.57 20.41 -5.04
CA LYS A 90 9.61 19.40 -5.17
C LYS A 90 9.00 18.01 -5.37
N PRO A 91 9.32 17.30 -6.46
CA PRO A 91 8.87 15.93 -6.66
C PRO A 91 9.20 15.00 -5.48
N CYS A 92 8.28 14.11 -5.14
CA CYS A 92 8.38 13.27 -3.95
C CYS A 92 8.84 11.87 -4.33
N ARG A 93 10.01 11.47 -3.82
CA ARG A 93 10.61 10.17 -4.09
C ARG A 93 9.89 9.04 -3.34
N ALA A 94 9.36 8.08 -4.08
CA ALA A 94 8.68 6.92 -3.53
C ALA A 94 9.61 6.05 -2.70
N LYS A 95 9.13 5.61 -1.53
CA LYS A 95 9.82 4.63 -0.67
C LYS A 95 9.11 3.29 -0.63
N LEU A 96 7.80 3.29 -0.88
CA LEU A 96 6.93 2.12 -0.89
C LEU A 96 6.12 2.11 -2.19
N MET A 97 6.11 0.99 -2.91
CA MET A 97 5.21 0.83 -4.06
C MET A 97 3.90 0.18 -3.63
N ILE A 98 2.77 0.72 -4.12
CA ILE A 98 1.45 0.14 -3.90
C ILE A 98 1.03 -0.65 -5.14
N SER A 99 0.91 -1.97 -5.01
CA SER A 99 0.27 -2.84 -6.01
C SER A 99 -1.19 -3.07 -5.63
N HIS A 100 -2.10 -2.73 -6.54
CA HIS A 100 -3.54 -2.64 -6.25
C HIS A 100 -4.39 -2.79 -7.52
N THR A 101 -5.71 -2.91 -7.39
CA THR A 101 -6.63 -3.09 -8.53
C THR A 101 -7.53 -1.87 -8.69
N TRP A 102 -7.77 -1.42 -9.93
CA TRP A 102 -8.61 -0.24 -10.16
C TRP A 102 -10.09 -0.44 -9.83
N ALA A 103 -10.54 -1.69 -9.69
CA ALA A 103 -11.93 -2.04 -9.38
C ALA A 103 -12.22 -2.10 -7.87
N GLU A 104 -11.22 -1.86 -7.01
CA GLU A 104 -11.41 -1.86 -5.56
C GLU A 104 -12.20 -0.65 -5.07
N ASP A 105 -12.90 -0.80 -3.95
CA ASP A 105 -13.53 0.28 -3.19
C ASP A 105 -12.44 1.15 -2.58
N MET A 106 -12.44 2.43 -2.93
CA MET A 106 -11.38 3.37 -2.57
C MET A 106 -11.38 3.70 -1.07
N ASP A 107 -12.50 3.52 -0.37
CA ASP A 107 -12.55 3.60 1.09
C ASP A 107 -11.74 2.46 1.74
N GLU A 108 -11.95 1.22 1.28
CA GLU A 108 -11.20 0.05 1.76
C GLU A 108 -9.72 0.11 1.38
N CYS A 109 -9.41 0.62 0.19
CA CYS A 109 -8.03 0.78 -0.28
C CYS A 109 -7.27 1.79 0.59
N GLU A 110 -7.90 2.92 0.92
CA GLU A 110 -7.30 3.91 1.82
C GLU A 110 -7.06 3.34 3.21
N GLU A 111 -8.06 2.71 3.81
CA GLU A 111 -7.96 2.05 5.10
C GLU A 111 -6.75 1.10 5.14
N ALA A 112 -6.67 0.19 4.17
CA ALA A 112 -5.60 -0.80 4.07
C ALA A 112 -4.21 -0.16 3.95
N ILE A 113 -4.06 0.88 3.11
CA ILE A 113 -2.78 1.57 2.91
C ILE A 113 -2.37 2.35 4.16
N VAL A 114 -3.31 3.07 4.77
CA VAL A 114 -3.06 3.88 5.98
C VAL A 114 -2.66 2.99 7.14
N ASP A 115 -3.42 1.92 7.41
CA ASP A 115 -3.12 0.98 8.48
C ASP A 115 -1.75 0.33 8.27
N TYR A 116 -1.46 -0.13 7.05
CA TYR A 116 -0.14 -0.67 6.73
C TYR A 116 0.99 0.35 6.98
N CYS A 117 0.80 1.61 6.57
CA CYS A 117 1.81 2.65 6.78
C CYS A 117 2.02 2.95 8.26
N LEU A 118 0.95 3.02 9.06
CA LEU A 118 1.01 3.21 10.51
C LEU A 118 1.72 2.05 11.22
N GLU A 119 1.50 0.83 10.76
CA GLU A 119 1.98 -0.37 11.43
C GLU A 119 3.38 -0.83 11.04
N ALA A 120 3.77 -0.65 9.77
CA ALA A 120 4.94 -1.27 9.18
C ALA A 120 6.02 -0.28 8.72
N THR A 121 5.74 1.03 8.79
CA THR A 121 6.62 2.06 8.20
C THR A 121 6.79 3.28 9.12
N SER A 122 7.17 4.44 8.55
CA SER A 122 7.28 5.73 9.27
C SER A 122 5.93 6.46 9.43
N GLY A 123 4.81 5.72 9.43
CA GLY A 123 3.46 6.29 9.53
C GLY A 123 3.01 7.02 8.27
N LEU A 124 2.15 8.03 8.43
CA LEU A 124 1.53 8.76 7.32
C LEU A 124 2.50 9.60 6.48
N LEU A 125 3.74 9.81 6.96
CA LEU A 125 4.80 10.48 6.21
C LEU A 125 5.52 9.57 5.21
N THR A 126 5.16 8.28 5.17
CA THR A 126 5.71 7.35 4.19
C THR A 126 5.33 7.79 2.78
N SER A 127 6.34 7.99 1.93
CA SER A 127 6.13 8.27 0.51
C SER A 127 5.79 6.98 -0.23
N ILE A 128 4.61 6.96 -0.81
CA ILE A 128 4.03 5.87 -1.56
C ILE A 128 3.98 6.22 -3.05
N TRP A 129 4.09 5.20 -3.90
CA TRP A 129 3.78 5.30 -5.32
C TRP A 129 2.48 4.54 -5.61
N PHE A 130 1.45 5.25 -6.04
CA PHE A 130 0.12 4.72 -6.31
C PHE A 130 -0.25 5.00 -7.77
N CYS A 131 -0.37 3.96 -8.62
CA CYS A 131 -0.28 4.13 -10.07
C CYS A 131 -1.31 5.10 -10.67
N GLY A 132 -2.55 5.09 -10.16
CA GLY A 132 -3.62 5.97 -10.65
C GLY A 132 -3.40 7.45 -10.35
N PHE A 133 -2.59 7.78 -9.34
CA PHE A 133 -2.30 9.16 -8.92
C PHE A 133 -0.90 9.61 -9.32
N ALA A 134 0.04 8.68 -9.48
CA ALA A 134 1.40 8.94 -9.92
C ALA A 134 1.48 9.20 -11.44
N GLN A 135 0.78 8.41 -12.24
CA GLN A 135 0.77 8.55 -13.70
C GLN A 135 -0.23 9.61 -14.14
N TYR A 136 0.11 10.30 -15.23
CA TYR A 136 -0.79 11.25 -15.86
C TYR A 136 -1.87 10.53 -16.66
N GLN A 137 -3.14 10.61 -16.21
CA GLN A 137 -4.22 9.79 -16.75
C GLN A 137 -4.94 10.39 -17.96
N ALA A 138 -4.89 11.71 -18.17
CA ALA A 138 -5.59 12.37 -19.27
C ALA A 138 -4.83 12.31 -20.62
N GLY A 139 -3.59 11.82 -20.60
CA GLY A 139 -2.72 11.80 -21.77
C GLY A 139 -3.24 10.94 -22.92
N GLY A 140 -3.20 11.50 -24.13
CA GLY A 140 -3.67 10.85 -25.35
C GLY A 140 -5.17 11.05 -25.63
N GLU A 141 -5.90 11.73 -24.76
CA GLU A 141 -7.27 12.15 -25.07
C GLU A 141 -7.28 13.34 -26.05
N PRO A 142 -8.33 13.48 -26.90
CA PRO A 142 -8.43 14.60 -27.83
C PRO A 142 -8.30 15.95 -27.15
N GLY A 143 -7.34 16.77 -27.61
CA GLY A 143 -7.08 18.12 -27.10
C GLY A 143 -6.16 18.18 -25.88
N ASP A 144 -5.70 17.05 -25.35
CA ASP A 144 -4.72 17.03 -24.27
C ASP A 144 -3.27 17.14 -24.79
N VAL A 145 -2.40 17.83 -24.04
CA VAL A 145 -1.00 18.11 -24.42
C VAL A 145 0.03 17.34 -23.58
N GLY A 146 -0.41 16.64 -22.53
CA GLY A 146 0.47 15.88 -21.65
C GLY A 146 0.94 14.55 -22.26
N PRO A 147 1.81 13.81 -21.56
CA PRO A 147 2.31 12.54 -22.07
C PRO A 147 1.22 11.48 -22.13
N SER A 148 1.11 10.78 -23.25
CA SER A 148 0.21 9.63 -23.34
C SER A 148 0.62 8.53 -22.35
N ILE A 149 -0.31 7.62 -22.03
CA ILE A 149 0.02 6.46 -21.20
C ILE A 149 1.13 5.63 -21.84
N SER A 150 1.13 5.45 -23.17
CA SER A 150 2.19 4.73 -23.89
C SER A 150 3.55 5.40 -23.72
N GLU A 151 3.65 6.72 -23.89
CA GLU A 151 4.89 7.48 -23.65
C GLU A 151 5.40 7.33 -22.21
N GLN A 152 4.49 7.32 -21.22
CA GLN A 152 4.87 7.11 -19.82
C GLN A 152 5.34 5.67 -19.57
N LEU A 153 4.73 4.67 -20.20
CA LEU A 153 5.12 3.26 -20.08
C LEU A 153 6.50 2.97 -20.68
N GLU A 154 6.93 3.73 -21.70
CA GLU A 154 8.30 3.65 -22.25
C GLU A 154 9.37 4.00 -21.20
N LEU A 155 9.02 4.74 -20.14
CA LEU A 155 9.91 5.02 -19.02
C LEU A 155 10.04 3.86 -18.02
N ASP A 156 9.38 2.72 -18.28
CA ASP A 156 9.25 1.57 -17.35
C ASP A 156 8.89 2.01 -15.92
N PRO A 157 7.77 2.73 -15.72
CA PRO A 157 7.48 3.35 -14.43
C PRO A 157 7.32 2.30 -13.34
N PHE A 158 6.64 1.19 -13.63
CA PHE A 158 6.47 0.08 -12.69
C PHE A 158 7.80 -0.57 -12.33
N GLY A 159 8.60 -1.02 -13.31
CA GLY A 159 9.88 -1.68 -13.03
C GLY A 159 10.88 -0.74 -12.35
N SER A 160 10.94 0.53 -12.77
CA SER A 160 11.82 1.53 -12.18
C SER A 160 11.49 1.78 -10.71
N VAL A 161 10.21 1.97 -10.39
CA VAL A 161 9.76 2.19 -9.02
C VAL A 161 10.02 0.97 -8.16
N ILE A 162 9.72 -0.27 -8.60
CA ILE A 162 10.02 -1.49 -7.84
C ILE A 162 11.52 -1.56 -7.52
N ARG A 163 12.39 -1.36 -8.51
CA ARG A 163 13.85 -1.36 -8.31
C ARG A 163 14.28 -0.30 -7.30
N HIS A 164 13.62 0.86 -7.31
CA HIS A 164 13.94 1.96 -6.42
C HIS A 164 13.45 1.76 -4.98
N THR A 165 12.25 1.20 -4.80
CA THR A 165 11.66 0.99 -3.48
C THR A 165 12.20 -0.27 -2.81
N THR A 166 12.72 -1.25 -3.57
CA THR A 166 13.36 -2.49 -3.06
C THR A 166 14.34 -2.25 -1.90
N PRO A 167 15.38 -1.38 -2.02
CA PRO A 167 16.30 -1.09 -0.91
C PRO A 167 15.70 -0.20 0.19
N ALA A 168 14.49 0.32 0.00
CA ALA A 168 13.79 1.18 0.97
C ALA A 168 12.75 0.38 1.75
N LEU A 169 11.46 0.45 1.40
CA LEU A 169 10.38 -0.27 2.07
C LEU A 169 9.78 -1.41 1.22
N GLY A 170 10.20 -1.52 -0.03
CA GLY A 170 9.76 -2.54 -0.97
C GLY A 170 8.40 -2.22 -1.59
N MET A 171 7.52 -3.21 -1.61
CA MET A 171 6.18 -3.14 -2.21
C MET A 171 5.15 -3.67 -1.22
N VAL A 172 3.93 -3.15 -1.27
CA VAL A 172 2.78 -3.72 -0.57
C VAL A 172 1.67 -4.03 -1.57
N VAL A 173 1.02 -5.18 -1.39
CA VAL A 173 -0.13 -5.59 -2.20
C VAL A 173 -1.41 -5.34 -1.40
N VAL A 174 -2.28 -4.48 -1.93
CA VAL A 174 -3.54 -4.07 -1.29
C VAL A 174 -4.66 -5.03 -1.66
N HIS A 175 -5.46 -5.41 -0.66
CA HIS A 175 -6.59 -6.30 -0.79
C HIS A 175 -7.85 -5.67 -0.21
N THR A 176 -8.90 -5.65 -1.03
CA THR A 176 -10.21 -5.13 -0.64
C THR A 176 -11.27 -6.18 -0.92
N SER A 177 -12.43 -6.00 -0.31
CA SER A 177 -13.54 -6.93 -0.41
C SER A 177 -14.23 -6.89 -1.80
N SER A 178 -14.02 -5.83 -2.56
CA SER A 178 -14.74 -5.53 -3.79
C SER A 178 -14.06 -6.05 -5.06
N ALA A 179 -12.75 -6.28 -5.04
CA ALA A 179 -12.02 -6.77 -6.20
C ALA A 179 -10.75 -7.56 -5.84
N GLY A 180 -10.51 -8.66 -6.56
CA GLY A 180 -9.32 -9.49 -6.39
C GLY A 180 -8.10 -8.91 -7.11
N VAL A 181 -7.06 -8.52 -6.37
CA VAL A 181 -5.82 -7.98 -6.95
C VAL A 181 -5.11 -8.95 -7.89
N TYR A 182 -5.22 -10.27 -7.67
CA TYR A 182 -4.60 -11.29 -8.52
C TYR A 182 -5.40 -11.64 -9.78
N GLU A 183 -6.58 -11.05 -9.96
CA GLU A 183 -7.33 -11.17 -11.21
C GLU A 183 -6.74 -10.25 -12.29
N ARG A 184 -5.89 -9.29 -11.89
CA ARG A 184 -5.22 -8.32 -12.75
C ARG A 184 -3.80 -8.75 -13.07
N LEU A 185 -3.54 -9.05 -14.34
CA LEU A 185 -2.25 -9.58 -14.77
C LEU A 185 -1.09 -8.58 -14.56
N TRP A 186 -1.35 -7.28 -14.60
CA TRP A 186 -0.36 -6.24 -14.24
C TRP A 186 0.06 -6.30 -12.76
N CYS A 187 -0.87 -6.51 -11.82
CA CYS A 187 -0.52 -6.66 -10.41
C CYS A 187 0.31 -7.93 -10.17
N VAL A 188 -0.02 -9.01 -10.91
CA VAL A 188 0.77 -10.24 -10.88
C VAL A 188 2.20 -10.01 -11.40
N TYR A 189 2.36 -9.24 -12.49
CA TYR A 189 3.67 -8.84 -13.01
C TYR A 189 4.49 -8.08 -11.97
N GLU A 190 3.89 -7.09 -11.30
CA GLU A 190 4.55 -6.29 -10.27
C GLU A 190 5.10 -7.18 -9.14
N ILE A 191 4.30 -8.15 -8.66
CA ILE A 191 4.74 -9.10 -7.63
C ILE A 191 5.86 -10.00 -8.14
N ALA A 192 5.78 -10.47 -9.38
CA ALA A 192 6.83 -11.29 -9.99
C ALA A 192 8.15 -10.52 -10.11
N GLU A 193 8.10 -9.26 -10.53
CA GLU A 193 9.27 -8.40 -10.67
C GLU A 193 9.86 -8.01 -9.31
N ALA A 194 9.02 -7.65 -8.32
CA ALA A 194 9.46 -7.39 -6.95
C ALA A 194 10.13 -8.62 -6.33
N THR A 195 9.53 -9.79 -6.54
CA THR A 195 10.08 -11.08 -6.14
C THR A 195 11.44 -11.37 -6.78
N ARG A 196 11.59 -11.10 -8.07
CA ARG A 196 12.85 -11.30 -8.81
C ARG A 196 13.97 -10.43 -8.26
N LEU A 197 13.61 -9.24 -7.78
CA LEU A 197 14.51 -8.27 -7.19
C LEU A 197 14.76 -8.51 -5.69
N GLU A 198 14.20 -9.59 -5.13
CA GLU A 198 14.26 -9.90 -3.69
C GLU A 198 13.73 -8.74 -2.83
N SER A 199 12.78 -7.97 -3.37
CA SER A 199 12.10 -6.92 -2.63
C SER A 199 11.25 -7.52 -1.52
N THR A 200 11.19 -6.82 -0.39
CA THR A 200 10.13 -7.04 0.60
C THR A 200 8.79 -6.81 -0.06
N VAL A 201 7.88 -7.79 0.05
CA VAL A 201 6.50 -7.69 -0.40
C VAL A 201 5.59 -7.87 0.81
N GLY A 202 4.96 -6.77 1.21
CA GLY A 202 3.96 -6.73 2.25
C GLY A 202 2.55 -7.05 1.76
N PHE A 203 1.66 -7.29 2.71
CA PHE A 203 0.25 -7.55 2.49
C PHE A 203 -0.56 -6.54 3.30
N ALA A 204 -1.30 -5.68 2.60
CA ALA A 204 -2.25 -4.75 3.19
C ALA A 204 -3.67 -5.21 2.84
N PHE A 205 -4.60 -5.04 3.77
CA PHE A 205 -5.99 -5.44 3.60
C PHE A 205 -6.92 -4.55 4.41
N SER A 206 -8.14 -4.40 3.94
CA SER A 206 -9.21 -3.76 4.71
C SER A 206 -9.82 -4.72 5.75
N GLU A 207 -10.47 -4.17 6.77
CA GLU A 207 -11.26 -4.95 7.71
C GLU A 207 -12.38 -5.73 6.99
N ARG A 208 -13.04 -5.09 6.02
CA ARG A 208 -14.13 -5.73 5.25
C ARG A 208 -13.62 -6.91 4.43
N TYR A 209 -12.41 -6.86 3.88
CA TYR A 209 -11.78 -8.00 3.19
C TYR A 209 -11.58 -9.19 4.14
N LEU A 210 -11.05 -8.96 5.36
CA LEU A 210 -10.91 -10.04 6.34
C LEU A 210 -12.25 -10.60 6.82
N ASN A 211 -13.26 -9.75 6.92
CA ASN A 211 -14.60 -10.13 7.38
C ASN A 211 -15.43 -10.82 6.29
N GLN A 212 -15.00 -10.80 5.03
CA GLN A 212 -15.62 -11.63 4.01
C GLN A 212 -15.40 -13.09 4.38
N ARG A 213 -16.49 -13.87 4.33
CA ARG A 213 -16.49 -15.28 4.73
C ARG A 213 -15.70 -16.12 3.71
N HIS A 214 -14.38 -16.10 3.82
CA HIS A 214 -13.56 -17.14 3.25
C HIS A 214 -13.88 -18.45 3.96
N THR A 215 -14.00 -19.53 3.20
CA THR A 215 -14.34 -20.86 3.72
C THR A 215 -13.26 -21.42 4.63
N SER A 216 -12.01 -20.95 4.49
CA SER A 216 -10.88 -21.24 5.37
C SER A 216 -9.76 -20.21 5.20
N LEU A 217 -8.82 -20.18 6.14
CA LEU A 217 -7.66 -19.30 6.05
C LEU A 217 -6.74 -19.70 4.87
N VAL A 218 -6.63 -20.99 4.60
CA VAL A 218 -5.82 -21.51 3.50
C VAL A 218 -6.31 -20.96 2.16
N GLU A 219 -7.62 -20.89 1.95
CA GLU A 219 -8.20 -20.32 0.73
C GLU A 219 -7.99 -18.80 0.63
N LEU A 220 -8.03 -18.09 1.76
CA LEU A 220 -7.67 -16.66 1.80
C LEU A 220 -6.23 -16.43 1.34
N LEU A 221 -5.30 -17.32 1.72
CA LEU A 221 -3.88 -17.19 1.42
C LEU A 221 -3.51 -17.57 -0.01
N LYS A 222 -4.26 -18.48 -0.63
CA LYS A 222 -4.03 -18.93 -2.00
C LYS A 222 -4.22 -17.81 -3.03
N ALA A 223 -3.43 -17.90 -4.09
CA ALA A 223 -3.57 -17.12 -5.30
C ALA A 223 -3.70 -18.07 -6.50
N ARG A 224 -4.35 -17.59 -7.56
CA ARG A 224 -4.42 -18.27 -8.86
C ARG A 224 -4.00 -17.31 -9.96
N THR A 225 -2.72 -16.98 -9.97
CA THR A 225 -2.19 -15.91 -10.83
C THR A 225 -2.21 -16.25 -12.32
N ASP A 226 -2.30 -17.54 -12.68
CA ASP A 226 -2.43 -17.99 -14.06
C ASP A 226 -3.76 -17.55 -14.72
N SER A 227 -4.81 -17.39 -13.92
CA SER A 227 -6.14 -16.93 -14.34
C SER A 227 -6.25 -15.41 -14.54
N ALA A 228 -5.21 -14.65 -14.18
CA ALA A 228 -5.21 -13.20 -14.26
C ALA A 228 -5.33 -12.70 -15.72
N VAL A 229 -6.03 -11.58 -15.91
CA VAL A 229 -6.32 -11.02 -17.23
C VAL A 229 -5.79 -9.59 -17.38
N CYS A 230 -5.53 -9.20 -18.63
CA CYS A 230 -5.28 -7.83 -19.04
C CYS A 230 -6.11 -7.54 -20.30
N SER A 231 -6.60 -6.31 -20.45
CA SER A 231 -7.40 -5.91 -21.60
C SER A 231 -6.58 -5.81 -22.89
N ASN A 232 -5.29 -5.52 -22.78
CA ASN A 232 -4.38 -5.42 -23.92
C ASN A 232 -3.73 -6.80 -24.21
N PRO A 233 -3.93 -7.39 -25.40
CA PRO A 233 -3.32 -8.66 -25.77
C PRO A 233 -1.79 -8.62 -25.82
N ALA A 234 -1.19 -7.49 -26.22
CA ALA A 234 0.26 -7.34 -26.28
C ALA A 234 0.88 -7.40 -24.87
N ASP A 235 0.29 -6.67 -23.92
CA ASP A 235 0.70 -6.70 -22.51
C ASP A 235 0.49 -8.10 -21.93
N THR A 236 -0.63 -8.75 -22.28
CA THR A 236 -0.91 -10.13 -21.84
C THR A 236 0.19 -11.09 -22.26
N ALA A 237 0.60 -11.06 -23.53
CA ALA A 237 1.65 -11.93 -24.04
C ALA A 237 3.00 -11.63 -23.38
N MET A 238 3.38 -10.35 -23.31
CA MET A 238 4.63 -9.90 -22.70
C MET A 238 4.73 -10.30 -21.22
N ILE A 239 3.70 -9.98 -20.42
CA ILE A 239 3.69 -10.28 -18.99
C ILE A 239 3.72 -11.78 -18.74
N ARG A 240 2.89 -12.56 -19.46
CA ARG A 240 2.87 -14.02 -19.31
C ARG A 240 4.23 -14.63 -19.63
N SER A 241 4.87 -14.19 -20.72
CA SER A 241 6.23 -14.62 -21.06
C SER A 241 7.21 -14.31 -19.93
N ARG A 242 7.18 -13.08 -19.41
CA ARG A 242 8.06 -12.65 -18.34
C ARG A 242 7.86 -13.48 -17.06
N ILE A 243 6.63 -13.77 -16.67
CA ILE A 243 6.34 -14.62 -15.50
C ILE A 243 6.86 -16.04 -15.71
N GLN A 244 6.75 -16.60 -16.93
CA GLN A 244 7.32 -17.91 -17.24
C GLN A 244 8.85 -17.92 -17.10
N ASP A 245 9.53 -16.87 -17.56
CA ASP A 245 10.98 -16.72 -17.40
C ASP A 245 11.41 -16.65 -15.91
N LEU A 246 10.51 -16.21 -15.03
CA LEU A 246 10.71 -16.12 -13.58
C LEU A 246 10.32 -17.39 -12.81
N GLY A 247 10.08 -18.49 -13.51
CA GLY A 247 9.72 -19.79 -12.92
C GLY A 247 8.23 -20.15 -13.02
N GLY A 248 7.43 -19.31 -13.67
CA GLY A 248 6.02 -19.55 -13.95
C GLY A 248 5.06 -19.23 -12.80
N PHE A 249 3.77 -19.22 -13.12
CA PHE A 249 2.68 -18.82 -12.21
C PHE A 249 2.64 -19.64 -10.92
N ARG A 250 2.88 -20.95 -10.98
CA ARG A 250 2.88 -21.80 -9.78
C ARG A 250 3.99 -21.40 -8.79
N ALA A 251 5.18 -21.05 -9.27
CA ALA A 251 6.26 -20.60 -8.39
C ALA A 251 5.92 -19.23 -7.77
N LEU A 252 5.22 -18.37 -8.51
CA LEU A 252 4.75 -17.08 -8.03
C LEU A 252 3.64 -17.22 -6.98
N ASP A 253 2.64 -18.08 -7.23
CA ASP A 253 1.55 -18.38 -6.28
C ASP A 253 2.10 -18.86 -4.94
N TRP A 254 3.19 -19.64 -4.96
CA TRP A 254 3.86 -20.12 -3.74
C TRP A 254 4.43 -18.98 -2.92
N LYS A 255 5.12 -18.05 -3.60
CA LYS A 255 5.72 -16.88 -2.96
C LYS A 255 4.65 -15.97 -2.39
N ILE A 256 3.54 -15.81 -3.13
CA ILE A 256 2.36 -15.08 -2.67
C ILE A 256 1.78 -15.69 -1.40
N PHE A 257 1.54 -17.00 -1.41
CA PHE A 257 1.06 -17.72 -0.23
C PHE A 257 1.99 -17.49 0.97
N SER A 258 3.31 -17.61 0.77
CA SER A 258 4.31 -17.43 1.81
C SER A 258 4.28 -16.03 2.42
N PHE A 259 4.35 -14.95 1.62
CA PHE A 259 4.40 -13.60 2.20
C PHE A 259 3.05 -13.18 2.82
N ARG A 260 1.92 -13.67 2.30
CA ARG A 260 0.59 -13.45 2.90
C ARG A 260 0.51 -14.11 4.27
N LEU A 261 0.96 -15.35 4.39
CA LEU A 261 0.97 -16.07 5.67
C LEU A 261 1.86 -15.36 6.70
N GLN A 262 3.06 -14.94 6.31
CA GLN A 262 3.96 -14.19 7.18
C GLN A 262 3.36 -12.86 7.64
N SER A 263 2.76 -12.11 6.72
CA SER A 263 2.12 -10.82 7.04
C SER A 263 0.93 -10.99 7.96
N LEU A 264 0.08 -12.00 7.71
CA LEU A 264 -1.06 -12.29 8.56
C LEU A 264 -0.61 -12.68 9.98
N ARG A 265 0.43 -13.50 10.13
CA ARG A 265 1.01 -13.79 11.44
C ARG A 265 1.44 -12.52 12.16
N ALA A 266 2.10 -11.60 11.47
CA ALA A 266 2.55 -10.35 12.07
C ALA A 266 1.38 -9.50 12.58
N VAL A 267 0.24 -9.49 11.86
CA VAL A 267 -0.98 -8.80 12.31
C VAL A 267 -1.61 -9.53 13.50
N LEU A 268 -1.77 -10.85 13.43
CA LEU A 268 -2.34 -11.66 14.52
C LEU A 268 -1.48 -11.63 15.80
N ALA A 269 -0.16 -11.48 15.66
CA ALA A 269 0.75 -11.33 16.78
C ALA A 269 0.50 -10.04 17.60
N LYS A 270 -0.08 -9.01 16.97
CA LYS A 270 -0.43 -7.74 17.63
C LYS A 270 -1.84 -7.73 18.21
N LYS A 271 -2.71 -8.64 17.77
CA LYS A 271 -4.10 -8.75 18.25
C LYS A 271 -4.16 -9.52 19.57
N ASP A 272 -5.33 -9.47 20.21
CA ASP A 272 -5.59 -10.16 21.48
C ASP A 272 -5.19 -11.65 21.39
N PRO A 273 -4.47 -12.19 22.39
CA PRO A 273 -4.01 -13.59 22.41
C PRO A 273 -5.09 -14.62 22.07
N ASN A 274 -6.35 -14.35 22.38
CA ASN A 274 -7.47 -15.23 22.04
C ASN A 274 -7.62 -15.48 20.52
N TRP A 275 -7.20 -14.51 19.68
CA TRP A 275 -7.18 -14.70 18.22
C TRP A 275 -6.13 -15.71 17.78
N GLN A 276 -5.00 -15.79 18.48
CA GLN A 276 -3.95 -16.76 18.14
C GLN A 276 -4.43 -18.18 18.41
N ASP A 277 -5.05 -18.40 19.57
CA ASP A 277 -5.59 -19.72 19.93
C ASP A 277 -6.72 -20.13 18.96
N MET A 278 -7.59 -19.19 18.60
CA MET A 278 -8.68 -19.44 17.65
C MET A 278 -8.17 -19.81 16.24
N LEU A 279 -7.06 -19.21 15.81
CA LEU A 279 -6.52 -19.41 14.46
C LEU A 279 -5.33 -20.38 14.39
N ALA A 280 -4.88 -20.92 15.51
CA ALA A 280 -3.70 -21.78 15.57
C ALA A 280 -3.82 -22.99 14.64
N GLU A 281 -4.96 -23.67 14.63
CA GLU A 281 -5.19 -24.84 13.75
C GLU A 281 -5.24 -24.46 12.26
N GLU A 282 -5.78 -23.29 11.92
CA GLU A 282 -5.83 -22.77 10.55
C GLU A 282 -4.43 -22.34 10.08
N LEU A 283 -3.65 -21.70 10.95
CA LEU A 283 -2.26 -21.33 10.68
C LEU A 283 -1.37 -22.57 10.50
N GLN A 284 -1.54 -23.60 11.33
CA GLN A 284 -0.82 -24.86 11.17
C GLN A 284 -1.18 -25.54 9.84
N ARG A 285 -2.45 -25.56 9.46
CA ARG A 285 -2.86 -26.08 8.14
C ARG A 285 -2.24 -25.30 6.98
N ALA A 286 -2.15 -23.97 7.10
CA ALA A 286 -1.50 -23.15 6.09
C ALA A 286 0.02 -23.43 6.01
N GLU A 287 0.68 -23.69 7.14
CA GLU A 287 2.08 -24.11 7.18
C GLU A 287 2.31 -25.45 6.51
N ASP A 288 1.46 -26.43 6.80
CA ASP A 288 1.55 -27.76 6.21
C ASP A 288 1.37 -27.68 4.69
N GLU A 289 0.44 -26.85 4.20
CA GLU A 289 0.26 -26.57 2.77
C GLU A 289 1.53 -25.94 2.17
N LEU A 290 2.11 -24.93 2.83
CA LEU A 290 3.35 -24.29 2.38
C LEU A 290 4.52 -25.30 2.29
N ASN A 291 4.64 -26.18 3.29
CA ASN A 291 5.65 -27.23 3.35
C ASN A 291 5.44 -28.26 2.23
N ASN A 292 4.19 -28.67 1.97
CA ASN A 292 3.85 -29.58 0.88
C ASN A 292 4.25 -29.01 -0.48
N TRP A 293 4.06 -27.71 -0.71
CA TRP A 293 4.49 -27.06 -1.94
C TRP A 293 6.01 -27.06 -2.14
N SER A 294 6.78 -26.89 -1.05
CA SER A 294 8.25 -26.89 -1.12
C SER A 294 8.81 -28.23 -1.60
N LEU A 295 8.15 -29.34 -1.25
CA LEU A 295 8.51 -30.68 -1.68
C LEU A 295 8.31 -30.86 -3.20
N PHE A 296 7.21 -30.34 -3.74
CA PHE A 296 6.95 -30.38 -5.19
C PHE A 296 7.94 -29.55 -6.01
N GLY A 297 8.44 -28.43 -5.45
CA GLY A 297 9.44 -27.59 -6.11
C GLY A 297 10.78 -28.31 -6.30
N ARG A 298 11.25 -29.04 -5.28
CA ARG A 298 12.50 -29.83 -5.37
C ARG A 298 12.40 -30.97 -6.38
N ALA A 299 11.27 -31.66 -6.43
CA ALA A 299 11.09 -32.81 -7.32
C ALA A 299 11.13 -32.46 -8.83
N LYS A 300 10.92 -31.18 -9.20
CA LYS A 300 10.95 -30.73 -10.61
C LYS A 300 12.20 -29.94 -11.02
N SER A 301 12.97 -29.39 -10.06
CA SER A 301 14.19 -28.65 -10.40
C SER A 301 15.42 -29.54 -10.60
N GLU A 302 15.35 -30.82 -10.18
CA GLU A 302 16.29 -31.85 -10.61
C GLU A 302 16.00 -32.24 -12.06
N LYS A 303 16.29 -31.35 -13.01
CA LYS A 303 16.69 -31.82 -14.33
C LYS A 303 17.93 -32.67 -14.09
N PRO A 304 17.97 -33.96 -14.48
CA PRO A 304 19.20 -34.73 -14.38
C PRO A 304 20.27 -33.92 -15.09
N LEU A 305 21.33 -33.56 -14.36
CA LEU A 305 22.52 -32.93 -14.91
C LEU A 305 22.84 -33.69 -16.20
N ASP A 306 22.91 -32.98 -17.33
CA ASP A 306 23.24 -33.65 -18.58
C ASP A 306 24.57 -34.41 -18.39
N ALA A 307 24.74 -35.50 -19.14
CA ALA A 307 25.92 -36.35 -19.01
C ALA A 307 27.23 -35.55 -19.17
N HIS A 308 27.19 -34.42 -19.88
CA HIS A 308 28.32 -33.55 -20.12
C HIS A 308 28.73 -32.74 -18.87
N THR A 309 27.77 -32.19 -18.13
CA THR A 309 27.97 -31.43 -16.88
C THR A 309 28.37 -32.37 -15.75
N ARG A 310 27.77 -33.56 -15.71
CA ARG A 310 28.15 -34.63 -14.76
C ARG A 310 29.60 -35.10 -14.97
N ASN A 311 30.05 -35.21 -16.22
CA ASN A 311 31.43 -35.58 -16.54
C ASN A 311 32.44 -34.44 -16.25
N ARG A 312 32.06 -33.15 -16.40
CA ARG A 312 32.92 -32.02 -16.01
C ARG A 312 33.10 -31.90 -14.49
N MET A 313 32.07 -32.23 -13.70
CA MET A 313 32.18 -32.22 -12.24
C MET A 313 33.06 -33.36 -11.71
N LEU A 314 33.01 -34.55 -12.33
CA LEU A 314 33.91 -35.67 -12.01
C LEU A 314 35.38 -35.37 -12.34
N LEU A 315 35.65 -34.56 -13.38
CA LEU A 315 36.99 -34.12 -13.74
C LEU A 315 37.59 -33.09 -12.76
N LEU A 316 36.76 -32.29 -12.08
CA LEU A 316 37.20 -31.29 -11.09
C LEU A 316 37.51 -31.89 -9.72
N VAL A 317 36.95 -33.05 -9.37
CA VAL A 317 37.27 -33.77 -8.12
C VAL A 317 38.51 -34.67 -8.27
N GLY A 318 38.98 -34.91 -9.50
CA GLY A 318 40.12 -35.79 -9.79
C GLY A 318 41.51 -35.11 -9.85
N MET A 319 41.62 -33.80 -9.68
CA MET A 319 42.89 -33.08 -9.78
C MET A 319 43.18 -32.27 -8.52
N GLY A 320 43.72 -32.95 -7.50
CA GLY A 320 44.11 -32.34 -6.24
C GLY A 320 44.99 -33.26 -5.38
N SER A 321 46.05 -33.83 -5.93
CA SER A 321 47.13 -34.43 -5.13
C SER A 321 48.18 -33.36 -4.84
N ILE A 322 48.07 -32.68 -3.70
CA ILE A 322 49.18 -31.90 -3.13
C ILE A 322 49.89 -32.81 -2.13
N SER A 323 51.10 -33.25 -2.48
CA SER A 323 52.02 -33.88 -1.54
C SER A 323 52.62 -32.79 -0.64
N VAL A 324 52.30 -32.83 0.65
CA VAL A 324 53.03 -32.05 1.68
C VAL A 324 53.86 -33.02 2.51
N THR A 325 55.18 -32.99 2.29
CA THR A 325 56.15 -33.52 3.25
C THR A 325 56.33 -32.48 4.36
N GLY A 326 55.90 -32.80 5.58
CA GLY A 326 56.09 -31.93 6.73
C GLY A 326 55.68 -32.63 8.02
N ALA A 327 56.56 -32.60 9.02
CA ALA A 327 56.54 -33.41 10.24
C ALA A 327 55.29 -33.25 11.10
N ALA A 328 54.93 -34.34 11.78
CA ALA A 328 53.90 -34.42 12.82
C ALA A 328 54.20 -33.48 14.02
N PRO A 329 53.16 -33.09 14.78
CA PRO A 329 52.91 -33.87 15.98
C PRO A 329 51.44 -34.22 16.23
N ARG A 330 51.30 -35.31 16.98
CA ARG A 330 50.07 -35.95 17.47
C ARG A 330 49.20 -34.97 18.26
N LEU A 331 47.88 -35.00 18.05
CA LEU A 331 46.87 -34.76 19.08
C LEU A 331 45.60 -35.56 18.78
N SER A 332 44.96 -35.97 19.86
CA SER A 332 44.03 -37.08 20.03
C SER A 332 42.63 -36.88 19.47
N THR A 333 42.05 -37.99 19.01
CA THR A 333 40.64 -38.22 18.71
C THR A 333 39.75 -37.90 19.92
N ALA A 334 38.79 -36.98 19.75
CA ALA A 334 37.66 -36.83 20.67
C ALA A 334 36.35 -36.96 19.86
N GLN A 335 35.56 -37.94 20.25
CA GLN A 335 34.24 -38.27 19.72
C GLN A 335 33.25 -37.13 20.02
N PHE A 336 32.52 -36.67 19.00
CA PHE A 336 31.30 -35.88 19.21
C PHE A 336 30.12 -36.84 19.38
N SER A 337 29.62 -36.90 20.61
CA SER A 337 28.38 -37.59 20.96
C SER A 337 27.22 -36.60 20.87
N ILE A 338 26.15 -37.00 20.18
CA ILE A 338 24.90 -36.26 20.05
C ILE A 338 24.15 -36.38 21.39
N MET A 339 23.94 -35.27 22.09
CA MET A 339 22.99 -35.19 23.21
C MET A 339 21.78 -34.34 22.82
N SER A 340 20.66 -35.04 22.69
CA SER A 340 19.30 -34.51 22.71
C SER A 340 19.00 -33.93 24.09
N TYR A 341 18.50 -32.69 24.15
CA TYR A 341 17.88 -32.15 25.37
C TYR A 341 16.43 -31.76 25.09
N ARG A 342 15.51 -32.49 25.75
CA ARG A 342 14.12 -32.07 26.00
C ARG A 342 14.10 -31.13 27.22
N GLY A 343 13.18 -30.19 27.18
CA GLY A 343 13.18 -29.01 28.05
C GLY A 343 12.73 -29.23 29.49
N GLU A 344 12.89 -28.18 30.29
CA GLU A 344 11.90 -27.67 31.23
C GLU A 344 12.36 -26.30 31.77
N LYS A 345 11.37 -25.55 32.24
CA LYS A 345 11.35 -24.13 32.62
C LYS A 345 12.44 -23.72 33.62
N LEU A 346 12.96 -22.49 33.49
CA LEU A 346 13.15 -21.61 34.64
C LEU A 346 13.03 -20.14 34.19
N ALA A 347 11.93 -19.51 34.62
CA ALA A 347 11.78 -18.07 34.65
C ALA A 347 12.44 -17.56 35.93
N GLU A 348 13.47 -16.73 35.82
CA GLU A 348 13.89 -15.71 36.80
C GLU A 348 15.17 -15.03 36.31
N ASN A 349 15.26 -13.71 36.52
CA ASN A 349 16.37 -12.79 36.21
C ASN A 349 16.29 -11.99 34.90
N GLN A 350 15.28 -11.12 34.81
CA GLN A 350 15.41 -9.84 34.11
C GLN A 350 15.23 -8.69 35.10
N ALA A 351 16.33 -8.24 35.70
CA ALA A 351 16.48 -6.89 36.23
C ALA A 351 17.95 -6.68 36.62
N LYS A 352 18.74 -6.10 35.69
CA LYS A 352 19.91 -5.23 35.92
C LYS A 352 20.74 -5.19 34.64
N PHE A 353 20.72 -4.05 33.96
CA PHE A 353 21.85 -3.30 33.41
C PHE A 353 21.33 -2.34 32.35
N LEU A 354 20.89 -1.17 32.82
CA LEU A 354 20.85 0.05 32.01
C LEU A 354 22.16 0.78 32.24
N THR A 355 22.97 0.93 31.19
CA THR A 355 23.92 2.05 31.05
C THR A 355 24.00 2.44 29.57
N PRO A 356 24.03 3.75 29.24
CA PRO A 356 23.97 4.23 27.87
C PRO A 356 25.36 4.48 27.26
N SER A 357 25.34 4.70 25.93
CA SER A 357 26.32 5.37 25.07
C SER A 357 27.49 4.55 24.48
N LEU A 358 27.54 4.48 23.14
CA LEU A 358 28.44 5.31 22.31
C LEU A 358 28.14 5.09 20.80
N PRO A 359 28.24 6.14 19.95
CA PRO A 359 28.02 6.02 18.51
C PRO A 359 29.25 5.46 17.80
N LEU A 360 29.04 4.47 16.95
CA LEU A 360 30.06 3.91 16.06
C LEU A 360 30.28 4.89 14.88
N VAL A 361 31.40 5.59 14.87
CA VAL A 361 31.85 6.41 13.73
C VAL A 361 32.64 5.52 12.78
N VAL A 362 32.08 5.18 11.63
CA VAL A 362 32.80 4.52 10.53
C VAL A 362 33.40 5.60 9.63
N LYS A 363 34.73 5.74 9.66
CA LYS A 363 35.48 6.56 8.70
C LYS A 363 35.85 5.70 7.49
N TYR A 364 35.39 6.11 6.30
CA TYR A 364 35.94 5.61 5.04
C TYR A 364 37.13 6.49 4.64
N GLN A 365 38.32 5.90 4.51
CA GLN A 365 39.45 6.50 3.81
C GLN A 365 39.45 5.99 2.37
N PHE A 366 39.26 6.90 1.40
CA PHE A 366 39.57 6.63 0.01
C PHE A 366 41.06 6.84 -0.22
N ALA A 367 41.74 5.78 -0.67
CA ALA A 367 43.08 5.90 -1.21
C ALA A 367 43.00 6.43 -2.65
N ASN A 368 43.48 7.66 -2.86
CA ASN A 368 43.77 8.21 -4.18
C ASN A 368 44.96 7.46 -4.77
N LEU A 369 44.76 6.84 -5.94
CA LEU A 369 45.85 6.46 -6.83
C LEU A 369 45.77 7.32 -8.08
N HIS A 370 46.59 8.38 -8.10
CA HIS A 370 47.03 9.03 -9.32
C HIS A 370 48.05 8.11 -10.02
N GLY A 371 47.81 7.83 -11.30
CA GLY A 371 48.79 7.20 -12.18
C GLY A 371 48.64 7.74 -13.59
N CYS A 372 49.52 8.68 -13.96
CA CYS A 372 49.76 9.11 -15.33
C CYS A 372 50.31 7.94 -16.16
N GLY A 373 49.87 7.82 -17.41
CA GLY A 373 50.41 6.86 -18.38
C GLY A 373 50.06 7.26 -19.81
N SER A 374 51.02 7.87 -20.48
CA SER A 374 51.00 8.41 -21.84
C SER A 374 51.20 7.35 -22.93
N GLY A 375 50.30 7.31 -23.93
CA GLY A 375 50.50 6.85 -25.32
C GLY A 375 50.98 5.40 -25.57
N PRO A 376 51.00 4.89 -26.84
CA PRO A 376 50.84 5.59 -28.11
C PRO A 376 49.75 5.03 -29.05
N THR A 377 49.45 5.86 -30.04
CA THR A 377 48.69 5.65 -31.27
C THR A 377 49.11 4.44 -32.11
N THR A 378 48.13 3.66 -32.58
CA THR A 378 48.21 2.93 -33.85
C THR A 378 46.89 3.00 -34.60
N THR A 379 46.94 3.71 -35.72
CA THR A 379 45.99 3.70 -36.84
C THR A 379 45.84 2.32 -37.46
N THR A 380 44.62 1.84 -37.64
CA THR A 380 44.32 0.84 -38.69
C THR A 380 42.96 1.14 -39.32
N THR A 381 42.96 1.15 -40.65
CA THR A 381 41.91 1.52 -41.59
C THR A 381 41.08 0.32 -42.06
N CYS A 382 39.80 0.59 -42.37
CA CYS A 382 38.89 -0.04 -43.36
C CYS A 382 38.61 -1.57 -43.26
N GLY A 383 37.34 -1.97 -43.08
CA GLY A 383 36.37 -2.21 -44.17
C GLY A 383 35.05 -2.85 -43.71
N PRO A 384 34.03 -2.98 -44.59
CA PRO A 384 32.61 -2.69 -44.29
C PRO A 384 31.64 -3.90 -44.28
N ASP A 385 30.35 -3.59 -44.12
CA ASP A 385 29.12 -4.43 -44.17
C ASP A 385 28.70 -5.08 -42.82
N ASP A 386 27.45 -5.05 -42.34
CA ASP A 386 26.15 -4.94 -43.00
C ASP A 386 25.08 -4.30 -42.08
N ARG A 387 24.31 -3.37 -42.67
CA ARG A 387 22.87 -3.07 -42.53
C ARG A 387 22.12 -3.37 -41.21
N CYS A 388 21.72 -2.28 -40.55
CA CYS A 388 20.37 -2.12 -40.00
C CYS A 388 19.99 -0.62 -40.00
N ARG A 389 19.39 -0.16 -41.11
CA ARG A 389 18.78 1.19 -41.20
C ARG A 389 17.32 1.09 -40.77
N TYR A 390 16.97 1.64 -39.62
CA TYR A 390 15.61 2.13 -39.38
C TYR A 390 15.55 3.58 -39.87
N PHE A 391 14.79 3.80 -40.94
CA PHE A 391 14.40 5.13 -41.38
C PHE A 391 13.28 5.63 -40.47
N SER A 392 13.55 6.65 -39.67
CA SER A 392 12.53 7.50 -39.05
C SER A 392 12.09 8.55 -40.09
N PRO A 393 10.79 8.68 -40.41
CA PRO A 393 10.32 9.81 -41.19
C PRO A 393 10.30 11.07 -40.30
N THR A 394 10.98 12.11 -40.75
CA THR A 394 10.87 13.48 -40.22
C THR A 394 9.43 13.99 -40.32
N PRO A 395 8.84 14.54 -39.23
CA PRO A 395 7.53 15.18 -39.31
C PRO A 395 7.63 16.57 -39.95
N SER A 396 6.67 16.86 -40.84
CA SER A 396 6.48 18.17 -41.47
C SER A 396 6.07 19.25 -40.44
N PRO A 397 6.42 20.52 -40.65
CA PRO A 397 6.07 21.61 -39.74
C PRO A 397 4.56 21.89 -39.74
N PRO A 398 3.97 22.27 -38.59
CA PRO A 398 2.56 22.62 -38.50
C PRO A 398 2.26 23.99 -39.13
N PRO A 399 1.06 24.19 -39.71
CA PRO A 399 0.61 25.50 -40.19
C PRO A 399 0.30 26.46 -39.03
N PRO A 400 0.39 27.79 -39.25
CA PRO A 400 0.15 28.79 -38.21
C PRO A 400 -1.33 28.85 -37.81
N ALA A 401 -1.62 28.67 -36.52
CA ALA A 401 -2.94 28.85 -35.96
C ALA A 401 -3.23 30.34 -35.68
N SER A 402 -4.28 30.82 -36.32
CA SER A 402 -4.87 32.14 -36.21
C SER A 402 -5.90 32.21 -35.06
N GLY A 403 -5.85 33.29 -34.26
CA GLY A 403 -7.03 33.89 -33.62
C GLY A 403 -7.42 33.35 -32.24
N ALA A 404 -7.08 34.10 -31.19
CA ALA A 404 -7.67 33.96 -29.86
C ALA A 404 -9.01 34.73 -29.78
N PRO A 405 -10.08 34.16 -29.17
CA PRO A 405 -11.23 34.93 -28.71
C PRO A 405 -11.06 35.37 -27.23
N PRO A 406 -11.81 36.39 -26.78
CA PRO A 406 -11.50 37.20 -25.60
C PRO A 406 -11.93 36.58 -24.27
N GLU A 407 -11.25 37.06 -23.22
CA GLU A 407 -11.43 36.79 -21.80
C GLU A 407 -12.87 37.04 -21.32
N HIS A 408 -13.43 36.06 -20.59
CA HIS A 408 -14.66 36.21 -19.81
C HIS A 408 -14.32 36.24 -18.32
N ASN A 409 -14.55 37.41 -17.69
CA ASN A 409 -14.55 37.61 -16.24
C ASN A 409 -15.76 36.90 -15.61
N TRP A 410 -15.50 36.09 -14.58
CA TRP A 410 -16.51 35.56 -13.67
C TRP A 410 -16.52 36.37 -12.36
N PRO A 411 -17.70 36.68 -11.78
CA PRO A 411 -17.79 37.34 -10.48
C PRO A 411 -17.66 36.34 -9.31
N GLU A 412 -17.07 36.81 -8.21
CA GLU A 412 -16.94 36.10 -6.93
C GLU A 412 -18.31 35.77 -6.29
N PRO A 413 -18.49 34.60 -5.65
CA PRO A 413 -19.65 34.35 -4.81
C PRO A 413 -19.35 34.61 -3.33
N GLU A 414 -20.34 35.23 -2.69
CA GLU A 414 -20.40 35.61 -1.27
C GLU A 414 -20.40 34.39 -0.31
N HIS A 415 -19.78 34.58 0.85
CA HIS A 415 -19.66 33.58 1.91
C HIS A 415 -20.98 33.33 2.67
N GLY A 416 -21.44 32.08 2.69
CA GLY A 416 -22.49 31.60 3.58
C GLY A 416 -21.95 30.59 4.61
N CYS A 417 -22.11 30.90 5.89
CA CYS A 417 -21.77 30.00 7.01
C CYS A 417 -22.75 28.81 7.08
N LEU A 418 -22.22 27.58 7.14
CA LEU A 418 -22.97 26.37 7.49
C LEU A 418 -22.50 25.84 8.84
N ALA A 419 -23.47 25.49 9.69
CA ALA A 419 -23.29 24.95 11.02
C ALA A 419 -22.95 23.45 10.97
N GLU A 420 -21.98 23.04 11.79
CA GLU A 420 -21.57 21.65 11.98
C GLU A 420 -22.63 20.84 12.72
N ALA A 421 -23.01 19.68 12.17
CA ALA A 421 -23.77 18.65 12.88
C ALA A 421 -22.85 17.46 13.17
N SER A 422 -22.47 17.28 14.43
CA SER A 422 -21.75 16.11 14.91
C SER A 422 -22.75 15.03 15.33
N GLY A 423 -22.76 13.90 14.62
CA GLY A 423 -23.54 12.72 14.98
C GLY A 423 -22.64 11.65 15.59
N THR A 424 -22.85 11.31 16.86
CA THR A 424 -22.27 10.12 17.49
C THR A 424 -23.20 8.93 17.32
N LEU A 425 -22.64 7.78 16.91
CA LEU A 425 -23.37 6.51 16.84
C LEU A 425 -23.66 5.97 18.24
N PRO A 426 -24.88 5.50 18.54
CA PRO A 426 -25.21 4.96 19.85
C PRO A 426 -24.51 3.61 20.07
N VAL A 427 -23.94 3.44 21.28
CA VAL A 427 -23.22 2.25 21.76
C VAL A 427 -23.99 0.94 21.54
N THR A 428 -25.32 1.01 21.47
CA THR A 428 -26.22 -0.12 21.20
C THR A 428 -26.03 -0.73 19.80
N ALA A 429 -25.67 0.06 18.79
CA ALA A 429 -25.43 -0.41 17.43
C ALA A 429 -24.13 -1.21 17.30
N LEU A 430 -23.09 -0.80 18.04
CA LEU A 430 -21.79 -1.48 18.09
C LEU A 430 -21.91 -2.84 18.83
N MET A 431 -22.61 -2.85 19.96
CA MET A 431 -22.82 -4.08 20.73
C MET A 431 -23.65 -5.12 19.99
N THR A 432 -24.66 -4.70 19.22
CA THR A 432 -25.47 -5.62 18.40
C THR A 432 -24.65 -6.31 17.31
N LYS A 433 -23.66 -5.61 16.72
CA LYS A 433 -22.76 -6.18 15.72
C LYS A 433 -21.78 -7.20 16.33
N LEU A 434 -21.25 -6.93 17.51
CA LEU A 434 -20.36 -7.87 18.24
C LEU A 434 -21.09 -9.16 18.66
N ILE A 435 -22.35 -9.06 19.06
CA ILE A 435 -23.19 -10.22 19.45
C ILE A 435 -23.47 -11.13 18.25
N ASN A 436 -23.84 -10.54 17.10
CA ASN A 436 -24.08 -11.31 15.88
C ASN A 436 -22.81 -12.03 15.38
N PHE A 437 -21.64 -11.45 15.62
CA PHE A 437 -20.36 -12.05 15.27
C PHE A 437 -19.99 -13.23 16.19
N ALA A 438 -20.14 -13.06 17.51
CA ALA A 438 -19.83 -14.12 18.49
C ALA A 438 -20.76 -15.35 18.37
N ALA A 439 -22.05 -15.15 18.10
CA ALA A 439 -23.01 -16.26 17.94
C ALA A 439 -22.71 -17.12 16.70
N VAL A 440 -22.17 -16.52 15.64
CA VAL A 440 -21.80 -17.21 14.39
C VAL A 440 -20.53 -18.05 14.58
N LEU A 441 -19.56 -17.57 15.36
CA LEU A 441 -18.33 -18.33 15.65
C LEU A 441 -18.57 -19.56 16.53
N GLN A 442 -19.60 -19.55 17.37
CA GLN A 442 -19.92 -20.66 18.29
C GLN A 442 -20.92 -21.68 17.71
N GLY A 443 -21.38 -21.50 16.46
CA GLY A 443 -22.34 -22.42 15.83
C GLY A 443 -23.68 -22.51 16.57
N HIS A 444 -24.04 -21.51 17.37
CA HIS A 444 -25.29 -21.49 18.14
C HIS A 444 -26.40 -20.78 17.37
N SER A 445 -27.63 -21.27 17.51
CA SER A 445 -28.82 -20.54 17.07
C SER A 445 -29.03 -19.33 17.98
N ILE A 446 -29.29 -18.16 17.40
CA ILE A 446 -29.57 -16.90 18.14
C ILE A 446 -30.66 -17.11 19.22
N ALA A 447 -31.59 -18.05 19.00
CA ALA A 447 -32.68 -18.35 19.94
C ALA A 447 -32.23 -18.92 21.30
N SER A 448 -31.07 -19.59 21.40
CA SER A 448 -30.62 -20.23 22.65
C SER A 448 -29.86 -19.28 23.59
N VAL A 449 -29.46 -18.10 23.11
CA VAL A 449 -28.68 -17.11 23.88
C VAL A 449 -29.58 -16.10 24.60
N ILE A 450 -30.81 -15.88 24.12
CA ILE A 450 -31.72 -14.81 24.57
C ILE A 450 -32.05 -14.81 26.09
N PRO A 451 -32.25 -15.95 26.78
CA PRO A 451 -32.73 -15.93 28.18
C PRO A 451 -31.72 -15.38 29.20
N GLY A 452 -30.42 -15.67 29.03
CA GLY A 452 -29.37 -15.20 29.95
C GLY A 452 -29.08 -13.70 29.83
N TRP A 453 -29.36 -13.11 28.67
CA TRP A 453 -28.92 -11.75 28.35
C TRP A 453 -29.94 -10.67 28.65
N ARG A 454 -31.23 -11.01 28.81
CA ARG A 454 -32.23 -10.06 29.34
C ARG A 454 -31.87 -9.55 30.73
N LEU A 455 -31.20 -10.37 31.54
CA LEU A 455 -30.67 -9.99 32.84
C LEU A 455 -29.47 -9.02 32.72
N LEU A 456 -28.56 -9.26 31.77
CA LEU A 456 -27.38 -8.40 31.59
C LEU A 456 -27.72 -7.04 30.96
N ALA A 457 -28.64 -7.00 29.99
CA ALA A 457 -29.13 -5.75 29.40
C ALA A 457 -29.87 -4.88 30.42
N ALA A 458 -30.63 -5.49 31.33
CA ALA A 458 -31.27 -4.77 32.44
C ALA A 458 -30.23 -4.19 33.41
N SER A 459 -29.15 -4.91 33.71
CA SER A 459 -28.05 -4.42 34.54
C SER A 459 -27.27 -3.28 33.89
N LEU A 460 -27.05 -3.31 32.57
CA LEU A 460 -26.32 -2.26 31.84
C LEU A 460 -27.15 -0.98 31.68
N CYS A 461 -28.46 -1.09 31.41
CA CYS A 461 -29.36 0.07 31.42
C CYS A 461 -29.45 0.73 32.80
N ALA A 462 -29.41 -0.06 33.88
CA ALA A 462 -29.36 0.48 35.25
C ALA A 462 -28.03 1.19 35.55
N TRP A 463 -26.94 0.76 34.92
CA TRP A 463 -25.61 1.36 35.09
C TRP A 463 -25.48 2.70 34.34
N ASP A 464 -26.04 2.79 33.13
CA ASP A 464 -26.05 4.00 32.30
C ASP A 464 -26.94 5.11 32.90
N ALA A 465 -28.08 4.71 33.50
CA ALA A 465 -28.93 5.62 34.28
C ALA A 465 -28.22 6.16 35.54
N ALA A 466 -27.38 5.36 36.19
CA ALA A 466 -26.61 5.76 37.36
C ALA A 466 -25.44 6.70 37.02
N LEU A 467 -24.83 6.55 35.84
CA LEU A 467 -23.77 7.44 35.35
C LEU A 467 -24.32 8.80 34.92
N SER A 468 -25.49 8.83 34.28
CA SER A 468 -26.16 10.08 33.88
C SER A 468 -26.56 10.95 35.08
N HIS A 469 -26.95 10.33 36.21
CA HIS A 469 -27.26 11.05 37.45
C HIS A 469 -26.01 11.63 38.16
N LYS A 470 -24.83 11.01 38.01
CA LYS A 470 -23.58 11.52 38.59
C LYS A 470 -22.95 12.65 37.77
N ALA A 471 -23.13 12.63 36.45
CA ALA A 471 -22.62 13.69 35.57
C ALA A 471 -23.35 15.03 35.78
N PHE A 472 -24.63 15.01 36.17
CA PHE A 472 -25.41 16.23 36.43
C PHE A 472 -25.06 16.93 37.76
N ALA A 473 -24.43 16.22 38.70
CA ALA A 473 -24.04 16.79 40.01
C ALA A 473 -22.65 17.46 39.99
N ALA A 474 -21.81 17.16 39.00
CA ALA A 474 -20.41 17.62 38.96
C ALA A 474 -20.21 19.00 38.27
N THR A 475 -21.20 19.50 37.53
CA THR A 475 -21.08 20.72 36.71
C THR A 475 -21.47 22.03 37.43
N ASN A 476 -21.82 21.99 38.72
CA ASN A 476 -22.30 23.18 39.46
C ASN A 476 -21.32 23.78 40.49
N LEU A 477 -20.05 23.37 40.51
CA LEU A 477 -19.06 23.88 41.47
C LEU A 477 -17.70 24.18 40.81
N SER A 478 -17.63 25.15 39.89
CA SER A 478 -16.33 25.73 39.51
C SER A 478 -16.43 27.04 38.71
N TRP A 479 -16.99 28.13 39.27
CA TRP A 479 -16.70 29.47 38.73
C TRP A 479 -16.64 30.50 39.87
N LEU A 480 -15.45 30.70 40.43
CA LEU A 480 -15.10 31.89 41.18
C LEU A 480 -13.60 32.19 40.99
N ASP A 481 -13.38 33.40 40.46
CA ASP A 481 -12.26 34.29 40.71
C ASP A 481 -10.99 34.22 39.82
N ARG A 482 -10.91 35.16 38.88
CA ARG A 482 -9.84 36.19 38.79
C ARG A 482 -10.04 37.05 37.53
N ARG A 483 -10.32 38.35 37.68
CA ARG A 483 -9.52 39.46 37.12
C ARG A 483 -10.13 40.83 37.45
N GLN A 484 -9.20 41.73 37.77
CA GLN A 484 -9.34 43.13 38.14
C GLN A 484 -9.57 44.07 36.94
N VAL A 485 -10.36 45.12 37.21
CA VAL A 485 -10.20 46.54 36.83
C VAL A 485 -10.23 46.93 35.34
N SER A 486 -11.34 47.53 34.89
CA SER A 486 -11.44 48.99 34.74
C SER A 486 -12.83 49.43 34.24
N SER A 487 -13.28 50.53 34.83
CA SER A 487 -14.34 51.49 34.46
C SER A 487 -15.05 51.34 33.10
N ALA A 488 -16.39 51.30 33.10
CA ALA A 488 -17.24 52.42 32.67
C ALA A 488 -18.75 52.11 32.74
N GLN A 489 -19.46 53.02 33.40
CA GLN A 489 -20.83 53.52 33.14
C GLN A 489 -22.04 52.58 33.12
N CYS A 490 -22.87 52.82 34.14
CA CYS A 490 -24.32 52.67 34.21
C CYS A 490 -25.06 53.02 32.92
N CYS A 491 -26.01 52.15 32.55
CA CYS A 491 -27.39 52.50 32.22
C CYS A 491 -28.27 51.27 32.44
N CYS A 492 -28.94 51.19 33.58
CA CYS A 492 -30.14 50.36 33.74
C CYS A 492 -31.34 51.22 33.30
N LEU A 493 -32.24 50.65 32.50
CA LEU A 493 -33.67 50.95 32.56
C LEU A 493 -34.46 49.78 31.95
N GLU A 494 -35.22 49.15 32.84
CA GLU A 494 -36.59 48.64 32.66
C GLU A 494 -36.93 47.57 31.61
N GLY A 495 -37.48 46.47 32.14
CA GLY A 495 -38.86 46.14 31.77
C GLY A 495 -39.09 44.73 31.24
N SER A 496 -39.45 43.83 32.15
CA SER A 496 -40.74 43.10 32.15
C SER A 496 -40.62 41.60 32.42
N VAL A 497 -41.45 41.21 33.36
CA VAL A 497 -41.69 39.89 33.92
C VAL A 497 -42.69 39.15 33.04
N SER A 498 -42.48 37.86 32.76
CA SER A 498 -43.54 36.86 32.58
C SER A 498 -42.99 35.44 32.72
N THR A 499 -43.12 34.93 33.95
CA THR A 499 -43.57 33.61 34.40
C THR A 499 -43.40 32.36 33.53
N LEU A 500 -42.74 31.36 34.14
CA LEU A 500 -42.82 29.92 33.91
C LEU A 500 -44.26 29.35 33.94
N THR A 501 -44.55 28.39 33.06
CA THR A 501 -45.18 27.05 33.29
C THR A 501 -45.47 26.47 31.89
N LEU A 502 -45.17 25.22 31.52
CA LEU A 502 -44.96 23.94 32.21
C LEU A 502 -43.92 23.12 31.42
#